data_AF-A0A1V5BF18-F1
#
_entry.id   AF-A0A1V5BF18-F1
#
_cell.length_a   1.000
_cell.length_b   1.000
_cell.length_c   1.000
_cell.angle_alpha   90.00
_cell.angle_beta   90.00
_cell.angle_gamma   90.00
#
_symmetry.space_group_name_H-M   'P 1'
#
loop_
_entity.id
_entity.type
_entity.pdbx_description
1 polymer ?
#
loop_
_entity_poly.entity_id
_entity_poly.type
_entity_poly.pdbx_seq_one_letter_code
_entity_poly.pdbx_strand_id
1 'polypeptide(L)'
;MKQIAESGVTILACSHDPNHVCWYCDRVVVMNHSHILREGSPQEVITETILDEIYRNVCAVWNLDEARMVLPKEVASRKKREMM
;
A
#
# COMPACT_ATOMS: atom_id res chain seq x y z
N MET A 1 -5.64 -8.65 15.26
CA MET A 1 -4.60 -7.61 15.41
C MET A 1 -5.20 -6.29 15.90
N LYS A 2 -6.26 -5.77 15.27
CA LYS A 2 -6.87 -4.48 15.66
C LYS A 2 -7.27 -4.40 17.14
N GLN A 3 -7.99 -5.38 17.67
CA GLN A 3 -8.36 -5.44 19.11
C GLN A 3 -7.16 -5.44 20.06
N ILE A 4 -6.03 -6.02 19.66
CA ILE A 4 -4.80 -6.06 20.45
C ILE A 4 -4.09 -4.70 20.40
N ALA A 5 -4.07 -4.06 19.23
CA ALA A 5 -3.55 -2.69 19.10
C ALA A 5 -4.37 -1.71 19.94
N GLU A 6 -5.70 -1.84 19.91
CA GLU A 6 -6.64 -1.04 20.71
C GLU A 6 -6.47 -1.25 22.22
N SER A 7 -5.91 -2.38 22.66
CA SER A 7 -5.56 -2.60 24.07
C SER A 7 -4.22 -1.95 24.49
N GLY A 8 -3.61 -1.14 23.63
CA GLY A 8 -2.37 -0.41 23.91
C GLY A 8 -1.08 -1.15 23.54
N VAL A 9 -1.17 -2.29 22.84
CA VAL A 9 0.01 -3.04 22.39
C VAL A 9 0.49 -2.54 21.04
N THR A 10 1.77 -2.18 20.92
CA THR A 10 2.37 -1.87 19.61
C THR A 10 2.61 -3.15 18.81
N ILE A 11 2.10 -3.19 17.59
CA ILE A 11 2.31 -4.31 16.65
C ILE A 11 3.23 -3.84 15.52
N LEU A 12 4.33 -4.55 15.32
CA LEU A 12 5.18 -4.42 14.14
C LEU A 12 4.95 -5.64 13.25
N ALA A 13 4.53 -5.39 12.01
CA ALA A 13 4.27 -6.43 11.02
C ALA A 13 5.02 -6.13 9.72
N CYS A 14 5.38 -7.18 8.98
CA CYS A 14 5.97 -7.09 7.65
C CYS A 14 5.03 -7.78 6.65
N SER A 15 4.76 -7.13 5.52
CA SER A 15 3.86 -7.63 4.48
C SER A 15 4.49 -7.40 3.11
N HIS A 16 4.31 -8.37 2.21
CA HIS A 16 4.61 -8.21 0.79
C HIS A 16 3.39 -7.69 0.00
N ASP A 17 2.21 -7.65 0.62
CA ASP A 17 1.00 -7.13 -0.01
C ASP A 17 0.77 -5.68 0.46
N PRO A 18 0.87 -4.68 -0.46
CA PRO A 18 0.60 -3.29 -0.13
C PRO A 18 -0.86 -3.03 0.22
N ASN A 19 -1.83 -3.83 -0.25
CA ASN A 19 -3.23 -3.67 0.15
C ASN A 19 -3.43 -3.99 1.63
N HIS A 20 -2.82 -5.07 2.11
CA HIS A 20 -2.85 -5.44 3.52
C HIS A 20 -2.28 -4.30 4.40
N VAL A 21 -1.19 -3.68 3.96
CA VAL A 21 -0.61 -2.52 4.63
C VAL A 21 -1.56 -1.31 4.58
N CYS A 22 -2.15 -1.01 3.43
CA CYS A 22 -3.10 0.09 3.28
C CYS A 22 -4.33 0.00 4.19
N TRP A 23 -4.85 -1.21 4.41
CA TRP A 23 -6.13 -1.39 5.09
C TRP A 23 -6.03 -1.61 6.59
N TYR A 24 -4.88 -2.08 7.09
CA TYR A 24 -4.77 -2.52 8.48
C TYR A 24 -3.66 -1.83 9.29
N CYS A 25 -2.75 -1.09 8.66
CA CYS A 25 -1.67 -0.40 9.36
C CYS A 25 -1.96 1.09 9.51
N ASP A 26 -1.64 1.64 10.68
CA ASP A 26 -1.74 3.09 10.93
C ASP A 26 -0.48 3.83 10.46
N ARG A 27 0.66 3.14 10.41
CA ARG A 27 1.96 3.64 9.95
C ARG A 27 2.65 2.60 9.07
N VAL A 28 3.38 3.09 8.08
CA VAL A 28 4.08 2.28 7.09
C VAL A 28 5.52 2.74 6.99
N VAL A 29 6.43 1.77 6.97
CA VAL A 29 7.84 1.97 6.61
C VAL A 29 8.11 1.10 5.40
N VAL A 30 8.45 1.74 4.28
CA VAL A 30 8.89 1.03 3.06
C VAL A 30 10.41 1.00 3.08
N MET A 31 10.96 -0.19 2.92
CA MET A 31 12.39 -0.43 2.83
C MET A 31 12.77 -0.89 1.42
N ASN A 32 13.91 -0.42 0.93
CA ASN A 32 14.49 -0.85 -0.33
C ASN A 32 16.02 -0.87 -0.20
N HIS A 33 16.69 -1.94 -0.69
CA HIS A 33 18.15 -2.09 -0.64
C HIS A 33 18.80 -1.77 0.73
N SER A 34 18.23 -2.28 1.83
CA SER A 34 18.70 -2.04 3.22
C SER A 34 18.55 -0.60 3.74
N HIS A 35 17.84 0.27 3.03
CA HIS A 35 17.53 1.63 3.47
C HIS A 35 16.02 1.83 3.63
N ILE A 36 15.63 2.74 4.52
CA ILE A 36 14.25 3.22 4.59
C ILE A 36 14.04 4.18 3.41
N LEU A 37 13.15 3.80 2.51
CA LEU A 37 12.77 4.62 1.37
C LEU A 37 11.78 5.71 1.78
N ARG A 38 10.77 5.33 2.55
CA ARG A 38 9.71 6.24 3.01
C ARG A 38 9.06 5.75 4.29
N GLU A 39 8.63 6.69 5.12
CA GLU A 39 7.85 6.44 6.33
C GLU A 39 6.71 7.46 6.43
N GLY A 40 5.55 7.02 6.94
CA GLY A 40 4.37 7.87 7.14
C GLY A 40 3.07 7.07 7.28
N SER A 41 1.94 7.73 7.07
CA SER A 41 0.65 7.05 6.93
C SER A 41 0.60 6.21 5.64
N PRO A 42 -0.27 5.19 5.56
CA PRO A 42 -0.43 4.44 4.31
C PRO A 42 -0.81 5.32 3.11
N GLN A 43 -1.56 6.40 3.34
CA GLN A 43 -1.98 7.34 2.31
C GLN A 43 -0.83 8.18 1.76
N GLU A 44 0.17 8.49 2.58
CA GLU A 44 1.37 9.23 2.15
C GLU A 44 2.43 8.32 1.52
N VAL A 45 2.50 7.07 1.98
CA VAL A 45 3.59 6.14 1.62
C VAL A 45 3.25 5.28 0.41
N ILE A 46 2.04 4.72 0.33
CA ILE A 46 1.66 3.77 -0.73
C ILE A 46 1.19 4.53 -1.97
N THR A 47 2.13 5.12 -2.71
CA THR A 47 1.89 5.86 -3.96
C THR A 47 2.48 5.12 -5.16
N GLU A 48 2.03 5.43 -6.38
CA GLU A 48 2.59 4.81 -7.59
C GLU A 48 4.10 5.02 -7.67
N THR A 49 4.61 6.21 -7.37
CA THR A 49 6.07 6.49 -7.39
C THR A 49 6.84 5.56 -6.46
N ILE A 50 6.39 5.41 -5.21
CA ILE A 50 7.08 4.55 -4.23
C ILE A 50 6.96 3.07 -4.60
N LEU A 51 5.78 2.65 -5.05
CA LEU A 51 5.56 1.27 -5.50
C LEU A 51 6.35 0.93 -6.75
N ASP A 52 6.55 1.89 -7.66
CA ASP A 52 7.34 1.69 -8.86
C ASP A 52 8.82 1.46 -8.53
N GLU A 53 9.34 2.08 -7.47
CA GLU A 53 10.71 1.85 -6.99
C GLU A 53 10.94 0.46 -6.40
N ILE A 54 9.93 -0.14 -5.74
CA ILE A 54 10.07 -1.45 -5.09
C ILE A 54 9.54 -2.62 -5.94
N TYR A 55 8.54 -2.39 -6.78
CA TYR A 55 7.90 -3.40 -7.64
C TYR A 55 8.17 -3.22 -9.12
N ARG A 56 8.97 -2.23 -9.53
CA ARG A 56 9.42 -2.02 -10.92
C ARG A 56 8.28 -1.76 -11.90
N ASN A 57 7.46 -0.75 -11.61
CA ASN A 57 6.48 -0.20 -12.55
C ASN A 57 5.29 -1.11 -12.92
N VAL A 58 4.96 -2.11 -12.08
CA VAL A 58 3.87 -3.08 -12.35
C VAL A 58 2.56 -2.78 -11.63
N CYS A 59 2.55 -1.83 -10.68
CA CYS A 59 1.40 -1.52 -9.84
C CYS A 59 0.73 -0.21 -10.23
N ALA A 60 -0.60 -0.18 -10.20
CA ALA A 60 -1.43 1.03 -10.22
C ALA A 60 -2.04 1.25 -8.84
N VAL A 61 -2.22 2.51 -8.45
CA VAL A 61 -2.86 2.88 -7.18
C VAL A 61 -4.16 3.62 -7.44
N TRP A 62 -5.27 3.05 -6.97
CA TRP A 62 -6.59 3.66 -7.06
C TRP A 62 -7.10 4.06 -5.69
N ASN A 63 -7.79 5.19 -5.63
CA ASN A 63 -8.57 5.59 -4.46
C ASN A 63 -10.03 5.22 -4.72
N LEU A 64 -10.61 4.44 -3.82
CA LEU A 64 -11.98 3.95 -3.81
C LEU A 64 -12.67 4.51 -2.57
N ASP A 65 -13.22 5.71 -2.66
CA ASP A 65 -13.83 6.45 -1.55
C ASP A 65 -12.97 6.42 -0.27
N GLU A 66 -13.26 5.51 0.67
CA GLU A 66 -12.57 5.37 1.95
C GLU A 66 -11.34 4.45 1.92
N ALA A 67 -11.14 3.69 0.84
CA ALA A 67 -10.09 2.70 0.71
C ALA A 67 -9.10 3.04 -0.41
N ARG A 68 -7.85 2.63 -0.24
CA ARG A 68 -6.84 2.63 -1.31
C ARG A 68 -6.63 1.21 -1.81
N MET A 69 -6.53 1.03 -3.11
CA MET A 69 -6.37 -0.29 -3.73
C MET A 69 -5.20 -0.28 -4.71
N VAL A 70 -4.29 -1.20 -4.50
CA VAL A 70 -3.13 -1.45 -5.35
C VAL A 70 -3.43 -2.65 -6.24
N LEU A 71 -3.28 -2.45 -7.54
CA LEU A 71 -3.65 -3.42 -8.57
C LEU A 71 -2.48 -3.60 -9.54
N PRO A 72 -2.36 -4.77 -10.20
CA PRO A 72 -1.51 -4.86 -11.38
C PRO A 72 -1.98 -3.88 -12.47
N LYS A 73 -1.06 -3.15 -13.12
CA LYS A 73 -1.39 -2.16 -14.17
C LYS A 73 -2.24 -2.77 -15.29
N GLU A 74 -1.99 -4.02 -15.64
CA GLU A 74 -2.75 -4.77 -16.65
C GLU A 74 -4.24 -4.88 -16.27
N VAL A 75 -4.53 -5.22 -15.02
CA VAL A 75 -5.91 -5.33 -14.50
C VAL A 75 -6.58 -3.96 -14.46
N ALA A 76 -5.86 -2.94 -13.96
CA ALA A 76 -6.35 -1.56 -13.93
C ALA A 76 -6.71 -1.04 -15.35
N SER A 77 -5.89 -1.37 -16.35
CA SER A 77 -6.11 -0.95 -17.75
C SER A 77 -7.30 -1.63 -18.44
N ARG A 78 -7.67 -2.85 -18.04
CA ARG A 78 -8.85 -3.56 -18.57
C ARG A 78 -10.12 -2.89 -18.08
N LYS A 79 -10.24 -2.66 -16.77
CA LYS A 79 -11.41 -1.99 -16.18
C LYS A 79 -11.64 -0.58 -16.73
N LYS A 80 -10.57 0.18 -16.99
CA LYS A 80 -10.69 1.53 -17.58
C LYS A 80 -11.29 1.52 -18.99
N ARG A 81 -11.14 0.42 -19.75
CA ARG A 81 -11.74 0.23 -21.08
C ARG A 81 -13.18 -0.25 -21.04
N GLU A 82 -13.61 -0.91 -19.96
CA GLU A 82 -14.99 -1.39 -19.80
C GLU A 82 -15.95 -0.31 -19.29
N MET A 83 -15.42 0.76 -18.68
CA MET A 83 -16.18 1.91 -18.18
C MET A 83 -16.30 3.07 -19.19
N MET A 84 -15.73 2.93 -20.39
CA MET A 84 -15.75 3.93 -21.46
C MET A 84 -16.54 3.39 -22.66
#